data_AF-A0A6V7W1Q1-F1
#
_entry.id   AF-A0A6V7W1Q1-F1
#
_cell.length_a   1.000
_cell.length_b   1.000
_cell.length_c   1.000
_cell.angle_alpha   90.00
_cell.angle_beta   90.00
_cell.angle_gamma   90.00
#
_symmetry.space_group_name_H-M   'P 1'
#
loop_
_entity.id
_entity.type
_entity.pdbx_description
1 polymer ?
#
loop_
_entity_poly.entity_id
_entity_poly.type
_entity_poly.pdbx_seq_one_letter_code
_entity_poly.pdbx_strand_id
1 'polypeptide(L)'
;MRRCFLPENWLVHSPEGGFLRGRRASAESQRYIKLFEMENKEAEGKVRGAQWAIGEANVEDCGYRLDGLWYRIPPLRPLAIEYNGCYYHGCPQCFPIRDQRLAGGRTAEELYERTQSRLYELEQQGYSLHVVWGHEMKERLRFNQQLKRTWNEIDVVRPMDPRKDCL
;
A
#
# COMPACT_ATOMS: atom_id res chain seq x y z
N MET A 1 -12.09 29.99 20.79
CA MET A 1 -12.81 29.02 21.63
C MET A 1 -13.31 27.89 20.72
N ARG A 2 -12.74 26.67 20.78
CA ARG A 2 -13.17 25.55 19.92
C ARG A 2 -14.45 24.94 20.53
N ARG A 3 -15.55 24.96 19.78
CA ARG A 3 -16.81 24.25 20.10
C ARG A 3 -16.88 23.03 19.17
N CYS A 4 -17.48 21.93 19.65
CA CYS A 4 -17.58 20.58 19.07
C CYS A 4 -16.63 19.55 19.71
N PHE A 5 -16.93 19.17 20.94
CA PHE A 5 -16.47 17.89 21.52
C PHE A 5 -17.55 16.84 21.29
N LEU A 6 -17.13 15.62 20.94
CA LEU A 6 -18.00 14.44 20.98
C LEU A 6 -18.29 14.09 22.45
N PRO A 7 -19.53 13.70 22.80
CA PRO A 7 -19.85 13.20 24.14
C PRO A 7 -19.05 11.93 24.46
N GLU A 8 -18.76 11.71 25.75
CA GLU A 8 -18.20 10.44 26.22
C GLU A 8 -19.14 9.29 25.85
N ASN A 9 -18.56 8.19 25.33
CA ASN A 9 -19.21 6.91 24.99
C ASN A 9 -19.93 6.79 23.64
N TRP A 10 -19.62 7.65 22.66
CA TRP A 10 -20.03 7.42 21.26
C TRP A 10 -18.92 6.77 20.43
N LEU A 11 -19.16 5.51 20.03
CA LEU A 11 -18.39 4.81 19.00
C LEU A 11 -18.79 5.38 17.64
N VAL A 12 -17.92 6.22 17.06
CA VAL A 12 -18.07 6.64 15.66
C VAL A 12 -17.56 5.48 14.80
N HIS A 13 -18.45 4.87 14.02
CA HIS A 13 -18.02 3.99 12.93
C HIS A 13 -17.10 4.79 12.01
N SER A 14 -15.82 4.48 12.04
CA SER A 14 -14.88 5.07 11.10
C SER A 14 -15.25 4.58 9.70
N PRO A 15 -15.46 5.49 8.72
CA PRO A 15 -15.73 5.09 7.35
C PRO A 15 -14.56 4.26 6.82
N GLU A 16 -14.83 3.35 5.89
CA GLU A 16 -13.79 2.64 5.16
C GLU A 16 -12.82 3.66 4.54
N GLY A 17 -11.53 3.57 4.89
CA GLY A 17 -10.49 4.55 4.52
C GLY A 17 -10.12 5.58 5.60
N GLY A 18 -10.89 5.71 6.68
CA GLY A 18 -10.58 6.56 7.85
C GLY A 18 -10.53 8.08 7.58
N PHE A 19 -10.21 8.86 8.61
CA PHE A 19 -10.20 10.35 8.57
C PHE A 19 -8.80 10.98 8.43
N LEU A 20 -7.74 10.17 8.36
CA LEU A 20 -6.37 10.65 8.57
C LEU A 20 -5.70 11.09 7.26
N ARG A 21 -5.57 12.40 7.05
CA ARG A 21 -4.97 13.08 5.88
C ARG A 21 -3.52 12.69 5.54
N GLY A 22 -2.86 11.90 6.39
CA GLY A 22 -1.49 11.37 6.21
C GLY A 22 -1.41 9.89 5.81
N ARG A 23 -2.54 9.18 5.71
CA ARG A 23 -2.56 7.77 5.26
C ARG A 23 -2.80 7.73 3.75
N ARG A 24 -1.75 7.51 2.97
CA ARG A 24 -1.86 7.46 1.51
C ARG A 24 -1.12 6.24 0.96
N ALA A 25 -1.77 5.08 0.99
CA ALA A 25 -1.45 4.05 0.00
C ALA A 25 -1.73 4.66 -1.38
N SER A 26 -0.82 4.47 -2.34
CA SER A 26 -1.03 4.99 -3.69
C SER A 26 -2.27 4.33 -4.31
N ALA A 27 -2.97 5.04 -5.19
CA ALA A 27 -4.11 4.45 -5.91
C ALA A 27 -3.71 3.19 -6.67
N GLU A 28 -2.49 3.15 -7.21
CA GLU A 28 -1.94 1.98 -7.89
C GLU A 28 -1.73 0.81 -6.92
N SER A 29 -1.19 1.05 -5.71
CA SER A 29 -1.04 0.04 -4.67
C SER A 29 -2.40 -0.55 -4.26
N GLN A 30 -3.40 0.29 -4.01
CA GLN A 30 -4.74 -0.17 -3.64
C GLN A 30 -5.38 -1.05 -4.73
N ARG A 31 -5.25 -0.63 -6.00
CA ARG A 31 -5.70 -1.45 -7.13
C ARG A 31 -4.97 -2.78 -7.20
N TYR A 32 -3.66 -2.76 -6.97
CA TYR A 32 -2.86 -3.95 -6.98
C TYR A 32 -3.26 -4.95 -5.90
N ILE A 33 -3.50 -4.49 -4.68
CA ILE A 33 -3.98 -5.36 -3.60
C ILE A 33 -5.30 -6.02 -3.99
N LYS A 34 -6.25 -5.26 -4.53
CA LYS A 34 -7.53 -5.85 -4.93
C LYS A 34 -7.38 -6.83 -6.09
N LEU A 35 -6.53 -6.51 -7.06
CA LEU A 35 -6.20 -7.42 -8.14
C LEU A 35 -5.55 -8.71 -7.61
N PHE A 36 -4.62 -8.60 -6.67
CA PHE A 36 -3.98 -9.73 -6.02
C PHE A 36 -5.01 -10.65 -5.34
N GLU A 37 -5.99 -10.09 -4.64
CA GLU A 37 -7.10 -10.86 -4.06
C GLU A 37 -7.95 -11.57 -5.13
N MET A 38 -8.22 -10.92 -6.26
CA MET A 38 -8.98 -11.53 -7.36
C MET A 38 -8.23 -12.69 -8.01
N GLU A 39 -6.90 -12.57 -8.12
CA GLU A 39 -6.01 -13.60 -8.67
C GLU A 39 -5.74 -14.73 -7.68
N ASN A 40 -5.81 -14.45 -6.38
CA ASN A 40 -5.58 -15.39 -5.30
C ASN A 40 -6.84 -15.56 -4.47
N LYS A 41 -7.73 -16.47 -4.90
CA LYS A 41 -9.03 -16.70 -4.25
C LYS A 41 -8.95 -17.02 -2.76
N GLU A 42 -7.87 -17.65 -2.31
CA GLU A 42 -7.64 -17.90 -0.87
C GLU A 42 -7.39 -16.62 -0.06
N ALA A 43 -6.90 -15.56 -0.71
CA ALA A 43 -6.62 -14.26 -0.12
C ALA A 43 -7.81 -13.28 -0.20
N GLU A 44 -8.87 -13.63 -0.93
CA GLU A 44 -10.03 -12.76 -1.16
C GLU A 44 -10.66 -12.29 0.16
N GLY A 45 -10.65 -10.97 0.39
CA GLY A 45 -11.17 -10.34 1.60
C GLY A 45 -10.31 -10.54 2.86
N LYS A 46 -9.12 -11.14 2.72
CA LYS A 46 -8.19 -11.42 3.83
C LYS A 46 -6.94 -10.55 3.81
N VAL A 47 -6.67 -9.83 2.71
CA VAL A 47 -5.52 -8.94 2.62
C VAL A 47 -5.85 -7.62 3.30
N ARG A 48 -5.14 -7.34 4.40
CA ARG A 48 -5.26 -6.08 5.14
C ARG A 48 -4.29 -5.07 4.55
N GLY A 49 -4.81 -4.12 3.77
CA GLY A 49 -4.07 -2.93 3.33
C GLY A 49 -4.11 -1.76 4.32
N ALA A 50 -3.43 -0.66 3.98
CA ALA A 50 -3.37 0.55 4.83
C ALA A 50 -4.74 1.20 5.17
N GLN A 51 -5.81 0.80 4.48
CA GLN A 51 -7.19 1.26 4.64
C GLN A 51 -7.93 0.61 5.82
N TRP A 52 -7.53 -0.59 6.27
CA TRP A 52 -8.22 -1.33 7.33
C TRP A 52 -7.83 -0.75 8.70
N ALA A 53 -8.57 0.28 9.11
CA ALA A 53 -8.32 1.05 10.32
C ALA A 53 -8.89 0.36 11.58
N ILE A 54 -8.66 -0.94 11.82
CA ILE A 54 -8.88 -1.58 13.12
C ILE A 54 -7.83 -2.68 13.34
N GLY A 55 -6.93 -2.49 14.30
CA GLY A 55 -6.12 -3.55 14.93
C GLY A 55 -4.71 -3.80 14.34
N GLU A 56 -3.73 -3.87 15.26
CA GLU A 56 -2.45 -4.61 15.34
C GLU A 56 -1.62 -5.04 14.11
N ALA A 57 -1.95 -4.68 12.87
CA ALA A 57 -1.05 -4.85 11.72
C ALA A 57 -0.12 -3.63 11.56
N ASN A 58 0.37 -3.10 12.67
CA ASN A 58 1.42 -2.09 12.69
C ASN A 58 2.75 -2.83 12.72
N VAL A 59 3.22 -3.29 11.56
CA VAL A 59 4.67 -3.40 11.38
C VAL A 59 5.19 -1.97 11.19
N GLU A 60 5.13 -1.21 12.28
CA GLU A 60 5.76 0.10 12.40
C GLU A 60 7.15 -0.13 12.96
N ASP A 61 8.03 -0.70 12.13
CA ASP A 61 9.46 -0.41 12.28
C ASP A 61 9.78 0.72 11.29
N CYS A 62 10.42 1.77 11.78
CA CYS A 62 10.86 2.92 10.97
C CYS A 62 9.77 3.80 10.31
N GLY A 63 8.50 3.72 10.75
CA GLY A 63 7.45 4.69 10.37
C GLY A 63 6.84 4.52 8.97
N TYR A 64 6.97 3.34 8.34
CA TYR A 64 6.38 3.03 7.03
C TYR A 64 5.39 1.85 7.11
N ARG A 65 4.16 2.07 6.64
CA ARG A 65 3.09 1.05 6.60
C ARG A 65 3.25 0.15 5.37
N LEU A 66 3.04 -1.15 5.53
CA LEU A 66 2.91 -2.10 4.41
C LEU A 66 1.76 -1.68 3.49
N ASP A 67 1.92 -1.91 2.18
CA ASP A 67 0.83 -1.75 1.22
C ASP A 67 -0.30 -2.78 1.45
N GLY A 68 0.06 -4.05 1.68
CA GLY A 68 -0.86 -5.12 2.04
C GLY A 68 -0.23 -6.19 2.93
N LEU A 69 -1.05 -6.81 3.78
CA LEU A 69 -0.63 -7.93 4.63
C LEU A 69 -1.69 -9.01 4.62
N TRP A 70 -1.28 -10.22 4.24
CA TRP A 70 -2.12 -11.41 4.31
C TRP A 70 -1.60 -12.33 5.43
N TYR A 71 -2.34 -12.40 6.54
CA TYR A 71 -2.10 -13.38 7.59
C TYR A 71 -2.53 -14.76 7.09
N ARG A 72 -1.53 -15.57 6.74
CA ARG A 72 -1.73 -16.95 6.29
C ARG A 72 -1.79 -17.90 7.49
N ILE A 73 -2.38 -19.06 7.27
CA ILE A 73 -2.52 -20.09 8.30
C ILE A 73 -1.17 -20.82 8.44
N PRO A 74 -0.67 -21.05 9.67
CA PRO A 74 0.53 -21.86 9.88
C PRO A 74 0.48 -23.21 9.14
N PRO A 75 1.60 -23.70 8.58
CA PRO A 75 2.98 -23.26 8.80
C PRO A 75 3.43 -22.09 7.90
N LEU A 76 2.53 -21.49 7.12
CA LEU A 76 2.90 -20.39 6.23
C LEU A 76 3.14 -19.10 7.01
N ARG A 77 4.28 -18.45 6.73
CA ARG A 77 4.58 -17.09 7.22
C ARG A 77 3.55 -16.08 6.71
N PRO A 78 3.20 -15.02 7.45
CA PRO A 78 2.39 -13.92 6.90
C PRO A 78 3.04 -13.35 5.62
N LEU A 79 2.23 -13.01 4.62
CA LEU A 79 2.71 -12.46 3.36
C LEU A 79 2.56 -10.94 3.37
N ALA A 80 3.68 -10.23 3.40
CA ALA A 80 3.75 -8.79 3.18
C ALA A 80 3.79 -8.52 1.67
N ILE A 81 2.87 -7.67 1.19
CA ILE A 81 2.73 -7.27 -0.20
C ILE A 81 3.17 -5.81 -0.30
N GLU A 82 4.13 -5.52 -1.16
CA GLU A 82 4.68 -4.16 -1.39
C GLU A 82 4.57 -3.80 -2.89
N TYR A 83 3.95 -2.65 -3.18
CA TYR A 83 3.86 -2.07 -4.51
C TYR A 83 4.84 -0.90 -4.63
N ASN A 84 6.02 -1.19 -5.18
CA ASN A 84 7.10 -0.22 -5.30
C ASN A 84 6.88 0.69 -6.52
N GLY A 85 6.28 1.86 -6.29
CA GLY A 85 6.22 2.93 -7.29
C GLY A 85 7.63 3.38 -7.69
N CYS A 86 8.02 3.15 -8.95
CA CYS A 86 9.42 3.27 -9.38
C CYS A 86 10.11 4.58 -8.98
N TYR A 87 9.41 5.72 -9.10
CA TYR A 87 9.94 7.05 -8.79
C TYR A 87 10.21 7.27 -7.29
N TYR A 88 9.38 6.66 -6.42
CA TYR A 88 9.48 6.79 -4.97
C TYR A 88 10.44 5.78 -4.35
N HIS A 89 10.70 4.67 -5.06
CA HIS A 89 11.50 3.54 -4.58
C HIS A 89 12.81 3.35 -5.35
N GLY A 90 13.17 4.27 -6.25
CA GLY A 90 14.48 4.29 -6.90
C GLY A 90 14.75 3.12 -7.86
N CYS A 91 13.72 2.61 -8.55
CA CYS A 91 13.81 1.42 -9.40
C CYS A 91 15.05 1.44 -10.33
N PRO A 92 15.94 0.43 -10.26
CA PRO A 92 17.19 0.43 -11.04
C PRO A 92 16.96 0.35 -12.55
N GLN A 93 15.89 -0.30 -12.99
CA GLN A 93 15.53 -0.40 -14.41
C GLN A 93 14.98 0.91 -14.99
N CYS A 94 14.11 1.60 -14.25
CA CYS A 94 13.53 2.88 -14.71
C CYS A 94 14.48 4.06 -14.54
N PHE A 95 15.41 3.98 -13.58
CA PHE A 95 16.31 5.07 -13.19
C PHE A 95 17.76 4.57 -13.19
N PRO A 96 18.36 4.29 -14.37
CA PRO A 96 19.71 3.73 -14.45
C PRO A 96 20.81 4.71 -14.02
N ILE A 97 20.56 6.02 -14.13
CA ILE A 97 21.43 7.07 -13.59
C ILE A 97 21.18 7.16 -12.09
N ARG A 98 22.12 6.68 -11.27
CA ARG A 98 21.87 6.40 -9.84
C ARG A 98 21.97 7.62 -8.92
N ASP A 99 22.72 8.64 -9.35
CA ASP A 99 22.90 9.93 -8.67
C ASP A 99 21.80 10.96 -9.00
N GLN A 100 20.94 10.69 -9.99
CA GLN A 100 19.84 11.59 -10.33
C GLN A 100 18.87 11.74 -9.15
N ARG A 101 18.36 12.96 -8.93
CA ARG A 101 17.42 13.25 -7.85
C ARG A 101 15.98 12.90 -8.24
N LEU A 102 15.30 12.16 -7.36
CA LEU A 102 13.91 11.71 -7.51
C LEU A 102 13.04 12.23 -6.34
N ALA A 103 12.15 11.39 -5.82
CA ALA A 103 11.20 11.75 -4.78
C ALA A 103 11.90 12.32 -3.53
N GLY A 104 11.41 13.47 -3.07
CA GLY A 104 11.95 14.13 -1.88
C GLY A 104 13.39 14.64 -2.05
N GLY A 105 13.87 14.79 -3.28
CA GLY A 105 15.21 15.33 -3.57
C GLY A 105 16.37 14.36 -3.30
N ARG A 106 16.06 13.10 -2.98
CA ARG A 106 17.03 12.00 -2.76
C ARG A 106 17.50 11.42 -4.08
N THR A 107 18.68 10.82 -4.10
CA THR A 107 19.18 10.13 -5.29
C THR A 107 18.37 8.86 -5.54
N ALA A 108 18.39 8.36 -6.79
CA ALA A 108 17.79 7.09 -7.13
C ALA A 108 18.41 5.92 -6.33
N GLU A 109 19.71 6.00 -6.04
CA GLU A 109 20.42 5.04 -5.19
C GLU A 109 19.92 5.06 -3.75
N GLU A 110 19.87 6.23 -3.11
CA GLU A 110 19.39 6.37 -1.73
C GLU A 110 17.96 5.83 -1.55
N LEU A 111 17.08 6.03 -2.54
CA LEU A 111 15.73 5.48 -2.49
C LEU A 111 15.69 3.96 -2.64
N TYR A 112 16.57 3.42 -3.50
CA TYR A 112 16.65 1.99 -3.73
C TYR A 112 17.23 1.27 -2.52
N GLU A 113 18.35 1.74 -1.96
CA GLU A 113 18.96 1.19 -0.75
C GLU A 113 17.94 1.13 0.39
N ARG A 114 17.20 2.22 0.64
CA ARG A 114 16.14 2.25 1.65
C ARG A 114 15.02 1.24 1.37
N THR A 115 14.67 1.06 0.10
CA THR A 115 13.68 0.04 -0.30
C THR A 115 14.22 -1.35 0.02
N GLN A 116 15.48 -1.65 -0.31
CA GLN A 116 16.09 -2.95 -0.03
C GLN A 116 16.26 -3.21 1.48
N SER A 117 16.71 -2.22 2.25
CA SER A 117 16.82 -2.34 3.71
C SER A 117 15.48 -2.68 4.35
N ARG A 118 14.40 -2.03 3.91
CA ARG A 118 13.05 -2.33 4.39
C ARG A 118 12.62 -3.76 4.05
N LEU A 119 12.83 -4.19 2.81
CA LEU A 119 12.47 -5.56 2.40
C LEU A 119 13.24 -6.59 3.23
N TYR A 120 14.54 -6.36 3.44
CA TYR A 120 15.37 -7.20 4.30
C TYR A 120 14.84 -7.26 5.73
N GLU A 121 14.53 -6.11 6.35
CA GLU A 121 13.95 -6.03 7.70
C GLU A 121 12.65 -6.84 7.83
N LEU A 122 11.75 -6.73 6.86
CA LEU A 122 10.51 -7.51 6.83
C LEU A 122 10.77 -9.02 6.76
N GLU A 123 11.74 -9.47 5.96
CA GLU A 123 12.11 -10.88 5.93
C GLU A 123 12.67 -11.35 7.28
N GLN A 124 13.53 -10.54 7.92
CA GLN A 124 14.09 -10.86 9.24
C GLN A 124 13.02 -10.94 10.33
N GLN A 125 11.96 -10.15 10.22
CA GLN A 125 10.80 -10.21 11.11
C GLN A 125 9.87 -11.40 10.84
N GLY A 126 10.20 -12.27 9.88
CA GLY A 126 9.46 -13.49 9.60
C GLY A 126 8.32 -13.32 8.60
N TYR A 127 8.30 -12.25 7.81
CA TYR A 127 7.36 -12.11 6.69
C TYR A 127 7.89 -12.82 5.43
N SER A 128 6.99 -13.45 4.68
CA SER A 128 7.25 -13.69 3.25
C SER A 128 6.96 -12.41 2.47
N LEU A 129 7.71 -12.14 1.42
CA LEU A 129 7.54 -10.95 0.60
C LEU A 129 6.89 -11.25 -0.74
N HIS A 130 5.98 -10.37 -1.15
CA HIS A 130 5.44 -10.28 -2.50
C HIS A 130 5.63 -8.84 -2.99
N VAL A 131 6.68 -8.61 -3.76
CA VAL A 131 7.06 -7.27 -4.23
C VAL A 131 6.74 -7.16 -5.71
N VAL A 132 6.09 -6.07 -6.08
CA VAL A 132 5.87 -5.70 -7.48
C VAL A 132 6.33 -4.28 -7.72
N TRP A 133 7.00 -4.04 -8.84
CA TRP A 133 7.35 -2.70 -9.28
C TRP A 133 6.27 -2.09 -10.17
N GLY A 134 6.11 -0.78 -10.08
CA GLY A 134 5.09 -0.09 -10.86
C GLY A 134 5.26 -0.25 -12.38
N HIS A 135 6.50 -0.38 -12.87
CA HIS A 135 6.75 -0.60 -14.30
C HIS A 135 6.37 -2.01 -14.75
N GLU A 136 6.60 -3.03 -13.93
CA GLU A 136 6.19 -4.42 -14.20
C GLU A 136 4.67 -4.49 -14.32
N MET A 137 3.94 -3.82 -13.41
CA MET A 137 2.49 -3.77 -13.49
C MET A 137 2.01 -3.03 -14.74
N LYS A 138 2.64 -1.90 -15.10
CA LYS A 138 2.30 -1.16 -16.33
C LYS A 138 2.53 -2.00 -17.58
N GLU A 139 3.61 -2.78 -17.62
CA GLU A 139 3.90 -3.71 -18.70
C GLU A 139 2.85 -4.82 -18.78
N ARG A 140 2.52 -5.43 -17.64
CA ARG A 140 1.46 -6.44 -17.53
C ARG A 140 0.11 -5.93 -18.06
N LEU A 141 -0.26 -4.70 -17.72
CA LEU A 141 -1.48 -4.03 -18.21
C LEU A 141 -1.41 -3.68 -19.71
N ARG A 142 -0.21 -3.43 -20.25
CA ARG A 142 -0.02 -3.15 -21.67
C ARG A 142 -0.29 -4.39 -22.52
N PHE A 143 0.18 -5.55 -22.09
CA PHE A 143 0.09 -6.80 -22.84
C PHE A 143 -1.20 -7.59 -22.60
N ASN A 144 -1.95 -7.28 -21.54
CA ASN A 144 -3.22 -7.95 -21.24
C ASN A 144 -4.38 -6.94 -21.17
N GLN A 145 -5.12 -6.81 -22.28
CA GLN A 145 -6.26 -5.88 -22.35
C GLN A 145 -7.39 -6.24 -21.38
N GLN A 146 -7.65 -7.52 -21.16
CA GLN A 146 -8.69 -7.94 -20.22
C GLN A 146 -8.32 -7.54 -18.79
N LEU A 147 -7.07 -7.80 -18.39
CA LEU A 147 -6.53 -7.35 -17.10
C LEU A 147 -6.60 -5.84 -16.97
N LYS A 148 -6.31 -5.09 -18.04
CA LYS A 148 -6.41 -3.62 -18.04
C LYS A 148 -7.82 -3.13 -17.79
N ARG A 149 -8.85 -3.79 -18.34
CA ARG A 149 -10.26 -3.46 -18.06
C ARG A 149 -10.57 -3.69 -16.59
N THR A 150 -10.27 -4.88 -16.07
CA THR A 150 -10.44 -5.22 -14.65
C THR A 150 -9.71 -4.24 -13.74
N TRP A 151 -8.46 -3.89 -14.05
CA TRP A 151 -7.69 -2.90 -13.28
C TRP A 151 -8.36 -1.53 -13.19
N ASN A 152 -8.98 -1.08 -14.29
CA ASN A 152 -9.66 0.20 -14.34
C ASN A 152 -11.02 0.18 -13.62
N GLU A 153 -11.67 -0.98 -13.55
CA GLU A 153 -12.93 -1.21 -12.83
C GLU A 153 -12.72 -1.33 -11.31
N ILE A 154 -11.48 -1.56 -10.84
CA ILE A 154 -11.19 -1.58 -9.41
C ILE A 154 -11.28 -0.16 -8.84
N ASP A 155 -12.29 0.02 -7.99
CA ASP A 155 -12.49 1.24 -7.23
C ASP A 155 -11.43 1.40 -6.14
N VAL A 156 -10.92 2.63 -6.05
CA VAL A 156 -9.90 3.05 -5.08
C VAL A 156 -10.61 3.88 -4.02
N VAL A 157 -10.70 3.35 -2.80
CA VAL A 157 -11.29 4.08 -1.68
C VAL A 157 -10.35 5.21 -1.28
N ARG A 158 -10.78 6.44 -1.58
CA ARG A 158 -10.10 7.64 -1.06
C ARG A 158 -10.57 7.88 0.38
N PRO A 159 -9.70 8.37 1.29
CA PRO A 159 -10.14 8.82 2.60
C PRO A 159 -11.28 9.83 2.44
N MET A 160 -12.35 9.65 3.20
CA MET A 160 -13.49 10.56 3.20
C MET A 160 -12.99 11.96 3.58
N ASP A 161 -13.28 12.97 2.75
CA ASP A 161 -13.03 14.38 3.09
C ASP A 161 -14.29 14.94 3.77
N PRO A 162 -14.26 15.20 5.08
CA PRO A 162 -15.44 15.69 5.79
C PRO A 162 -15.97 17.02 5.25
N ARG A 163 -15.16 17.76 4.47
CA ARG A 163 -15.54 19.03 3.86
C ARG A 163 -16.24 18.87 2.51
N LYS A 164 -16.12 17.72 1.86
CA LYS A 164 -16.63 17.47 0.50
C LYS A 164 -17.65 16.34 0.45
N ASP A 165 -17.51 15.36 1.32
CA ASP A 165 -18.26 14.11 1.26
C ASP A 165 -19.34 14.01 2.38
N CYS A 166 -19.52 15.03 3.22
CA CYS A 166 -20.54 15.09 4.30
C CYS A 166 -21.74 16.01 3.99
N LEU A 167 -22.05 16.27 2.71
CA LEU A 167 -23.25 16.99 2.28
C LEU A 167 -24.17 16.08 1.48
#